data_AF-A0AA97HAP0-F1
#
_entry.id   AF-A0AA97HAP0-F1
#
_cell.length_a   1.000
_cell.length_b   1.000
_cell.length_c   1.000
_cell.angle_alpha   90.00
_cell.angle_beta   90.00
_cell.angle_gamma   90.00
#
_symmetry.space_group_name_H-M   'P 1'
#
loop_
_entity.id
_entity.type
_entity.pdbx_description
1 polymer ?
#
loop_
_entity_poly.entity_id
_entity_poly.type
_entity_poly.pdbx_seq_one_letter_code
_entity_poly.pdbx_strand_id
1 'polypeptide(L)' 'MSEYPLVNRKQFTSTMRNDLMEAFNRLHEETRIPKSKLHDEAIEDLLKKYHYEIPEK' A
#
# COMPACT_ATOMS: atom_id res chain seq x y z
N MET A 1 -1.36 22.58 -11.19
CA MET A 1 -0.96 22.07 -9.86
C MET A 1 -2.17 22.24 -8.95
N SER A 2 -2.92 21.17 -8.70
CA SER A 2 -4.04 21.19 -7.75
C SER A 2 -3.49 20.84 -6.38
N GLU A 3 -3.38 21.85 -5.52
CA GLU A 3 -2.87 21.77 -4.14
C GLU A 3 -3.90 21.10 -3.21
N TYR A 4 -4.14 19.80 -3.39
CA TYR A 4 -4.75 18.98 -2.35
C TYR A 4 -3.64 18.30 -1.56
N PRO A 5 -3.26 18.83 -0.37
CA PRO A 5 -2.27 18.16 0.45
C PRO A 5 -2.79 16.76 0.82
N LEU A 6 -1.95 15.75 0.62
CA LEU A 6 -2.24 14.37 1.04
C LEU A 6 -2.18 14.31 2.57
N VAL A 7 -3.28 14.62 3.24
CA VAL A 7 -3.34 14.72 4.71
C VAL A 7 -3.10 13.38 5.41
N ASN A 8 -3.46 12.26 4.77
CA ASN A 8 -3.37 10.91 5.32
C ASN A 8 -2.39 10.00 4.58
N ARG A 9 -1.62 10.51 3.60
CA ARG A 9 -0.69 9.69 2.79
C ARG A 9 0.67 10.38 2.69
N LYS A 10 1.75 9.65 2.95
CA LYS A 10 3.12 10.10 2.71
C LYS A 10 3.65 9.45 1.43
N GLN A 11 4.37 10.22 0.61
CA GLN A 11 5.06 9.67 -0.56
C GLN A 11 6.20 8.76 -0.08
N PHE A 12 6.23 7.53 -0.60
CA PHE A 12 7.26 6.55 -0.31
C PHE A 12 7.77 5.95 -1.62
N THR A 13 9.08 6.04 -1.84
CA THR A 13 9.74 5.45 -3.01
C THR A 13 10.58 4.28 -2.51
N SER A 14 10.27 3.07 -2.95
CA SER A 14 11.05 1.87 -2.65
C SER A 14 11.26 1.03 -3.90
N THR A 15 12.30 0.19 -3.84
CA THR A 15 12.57 -0.83 -4.83
C THR A 15 11.93 -2.15 -4.37
N MET A 16 11.14 -2.77 -5.24
CA MET A 16 10.49 -4.06 -5.01
C MET A 16 11.00 -5.07 -6.04
N ARG A 17 11.04 -6.37 -5.69
CA ARG A 17 11.36 -7.41 -6.67
C ARG A 17 10.35 -7.42 -7.82
N ASN A 18 10.84 -7.68 -9.03
CA ASN A 18 10.04 -7.64 -10.26
C ASN A 18 8.89 -8.65 -10.25
N ASP A 19 9.11 -9.86 -9.73
CA ASP A 19 8.10 -10.91 -9.64
C ASP A 19 6.93 -10.53 -8.71
N LEU A 20 7.24 -9.85 -7.60
CA LEU A 20 6.22 -9.31 -6.70
C LEU A 20 5.41 -8.20 -7.36
N MET A 21 6.05 -7.33 -8.14
CA MET A 21 5.37 -6.26 -8.85
C MET A 21 4.39 -6.82 -9.89
N GLU A 22 4.76 -7.86 -10.63
CA GLU A 22 3.87 -8.54 -11.58
C GLU A 22 2.66 -9.17 -10.87
N ALA A 23 2.90 -9.93 -9.79
CA ALA A 23 1.83 -10.55 -9.01
C ALA A 23 0.89 -9.48 -8.41
N PHE A 24 1.44 -8.38 -7.90
CA PHE A 24 0.68 -7.28 -7.34
C PHE A 24 -0.19 -6.58 -8.39
N ASN A 25 0.32 -6.42 -9.62
CA ASN A 25 -0.46 -5.88 -10.73
C ASN A 25 -1.64 -6.79 -11.10
N ARG A 26 -1.43 -8.11 -11.14
CA ARG A 26 -2.51 -9.08 -11.39
C ARG A 26 -3.56 -9.04 -10.27
N LEU A 27 -3.12 -8.97 -9.01
CA LEU A 27 -4.03 -8.84 -7.87
C LEU A 27 -4.90 -7.58 -7.97
N HIS A 28 -4.32 -6.46 -8.39
CA HIS A 28 -5.04 -5.22 -8.65
C HIS A 28 -6.10 -5.38 -9.74
N GLU A 29 -5.77 -6.07 -10.83
CA GLU A 29 -6.69 -6.32 -11.95
C GLU A 29 -7.85 -7.25 -11.55
N GLU A 30 -7.55 -8.31 -10.80
CA GLU A 30 -8.55 -9.30 -10.35
C GLU A 30 -9.51 -8.72 -9.31
N THR A 31 -8.97 -8.04 -8.29
CA THR A 31 -9.77 -7.48 -7.19
C THR A 31 -10.42 -6.14 -7.54
N ARG A 32 -9.92 -5.45 -8.57
CA ARG A 32 -10.25 -4.07 -8.94
C ARG A 32 -10.01 -3.05 -7.81
N ILE A 33 -9.22 -3.40 -6.79
CA ILE A 33 -8.89 -2.54 -5.66
C ILE A 33 -7.66 -1.68 -6.05
N PRO A 34 -7.66 -0.36 -5.91
CA PRO A 34 -6.52 0.50 -6.25
C PRO A 34 -5.20 0.03 -5.62
N LYS A 35 -4.11 0.05 -6.39
CA LYS A 35 -2.76 -0.34 -5.94
C LYS A 35 -2.35 0.30 -4.63
N SER A 36 -2.65 1.58 -4.42
CA SER A 36 -2.32 2.25 -3.16
C SER A 36 -3.04 1.63 -1.95
N LYS A 37 -4.29 1.20 -2.11
CA LYS A 37 -5.05 0.56 -1.03
C LYS A 37 -4.56 -0.87 -0.74
N LEU A 38 -4.22 -1.64 -1.78
CA LEU A 38 -3.59 -2.95 -1.60
C LEU A 38 -2.20 -2.82 -0.94
N HIS A 39 -1.47 -1.75 -1.21
CA HIS A 39 -0.19 -1.48 -0.56
C HIS A 39 -0.39 -1.13 0.91
N ASP A 40 -1.37 -0.28 1.23
CA ASP A 40 -1.75 0.05 2.61
C ASP A 40 -2.11 -1.24 3.37
N GLU A 41 -2.95 -2.12 2.79
CA GLU A 41 -3.35 -3.41 3.36
C GLU A 41 -2.15 -4.35 3.60
N ALA A 42 -1.25 -4.49 2.63
CA ALA A 42 -0.07 -5.34 2.77
C ALA A 42 0.85 -4.87 3.91
N ILE A 43 0.98 -3.55 4.10
CA ILE A 43 1.75 -2.96 5.21
C ILE A 43 1.03 -3.17 6.54
N GLU A 44 -0.28 -2.97 6.60
CA GLU A 44 -1.06 -3.22 7.82
C GLU A 44 -0.96 -4.69 8.25
N ASP A 45 -1.12 -5.63 7.33
CA ASP A 45 -1.02 -7.07 7.61
C ASP A 45 0.38 -7.45 8.08
N LEU A 46 1.42 -6.84 7.51
CA LEU A 46 2.79 -7.03 7.96
C LEU A 46 2.98 -6.49 9.39
N LEU A 47 2.49 -5.29 9.69
CA LEU A 47 2.60 -4.68 11.03
C LEU A 47 1.84 -5.50 12.07
N LYS A 48 0.61 -5.95 11.75
CA LYS A 48 -0.20 -6.84 12.59
C LYS A 48 0.53 -8.16 12.86
N LYS A 49 1.17 -8.74 11.85
CA LYS A 49 1.96 -9.98 11.97
C LYS A 49 3.12 -9.84 12.96
N TYR A 50 3.69 -8.64 13.10
CA TYR A 50 4.75 -8.34 14.07
C TYR A 50 4.23 -7.67 15.36
N HIS A 51 2.91 -7.70 15.59
CA HIS A 51 2.25 -7.14 16.78
C HIS A 51 2.52 -5.64 17.00
N TYR A 52 2.70 -4.87 15.93
CA TYR A 52 2.76 -3.42 16.02
C TYR A 52 1.34 -2.84 16.11
N GLU A 53 1.13 -1.94 17.07
CA GLU A 53 -0.12 -1.18 17.17
C GLU A 53 -0.16 -0.09 16.11
N ILE A 54 -1.18 -0.15 15.25
CA ILE A 54 -1.46 0.91 14.28
C ILE A 54 -2.43 1.88 14.99
N PRO A 55 -2.00 3.09 15.36
CA PRO A 55 -2.93 4.06 15.93
C PRO A 55 -3.93 4.47 14.85
N GLU A 56 -5.21 4.11 15.03
CA GLU A 56 -6.31 4.66 14.24
C GLU A 56 -6.33 6.18 14.46
N LYS A 57 -6.18 6.95 13.37
CA LYS A 57 -6.19 8.41 13.35
C LYS A 57 -7.50 8.94 12.80
#